data_AF-A0A7S3VT14-F1
#
_entry.id   AF-A0A7S3VT14-F1
#
_cell.length_a   1.000
_cell.length_b   1.000
_cell.length_c   1.000
_cell.angle_alpha   90.00
_cell.angle_beta   90.00
_cell.angle_gamma   90.00
#
_symmetry.space_group_name_H-M   'P 1'
#
loop_
_entity.id
_entity.type
_entity.pdbx_description
1 polymer ?
#
loop_
_entity_poly.entity_id
_entity_poly.type
_entity_poly.pdbx_seq_one_letter_code
_entity_poly.pdbx_strand_id
1 'polypeptide(L)'
;HQSNSSSSSGSGGSGGSAAQEGISSVTANRQHAGGLPVSSSLSRVTCGIVFFATPHFGSDVAAMGWRLRHVPYASPAPSLARLTPGPHLTALNQALEGLHADGRIAVISAVEGERTQLAPMLPKWHVVPEASAYPGFGEKLLLTGQDHISCCKPASQSAPSYEAVATLMRRALHLARQQRDEMGQR
;
A
#
# COMPACT_ATOMS: atom_id res chain seq x y z
N HIS A 1 -56.83 -23.84 -31.73
CA HIS A 1 -57.71 -22.74 -32.15
C HIS A 1 -56.93 -21.45 -32.02
N GLN A 2 -56.35 -20.97 -33.13
CA GLN A 2 -56.92 -19.90 -33.96
C GLN A 2 -56.78 -18.55 -33.24
N SER A 3 -55.75 -17.76 -33.59
CA SER A 3 -55.75 -16.73 -34.67
C SER A 3 -56.57 -15.50 -34.25
N ASN A 4 -56.23 -14.24 -34.53
CA ASN A 4 -55.44 -13.65 -35.60
C ASN A 4 -55.25 -12.15 -35.21
N SER A 5 -54.07 -11.55 -35.44
CA SER A 5 -53.82 -10.53 -36.50
C SER A 5 -54.49 -9.17 -36.22
N SER A 6 -53.96 -7.97 -36.50
CA SER A 6 -53.10 -7.39 -37.54
C SER A 6 -53.33 -5.86 -37.38
N SER A 7 -52.54 -4.87 -37.77
CA SER A 7 -51.31 -4.74 -38.56
C SER A 7 -51.00 -3.24 -38.74
N SER A 8 -49.73 -2.95 -39.07
CA SER A 8 -49.24 -1.97 -40.09
C SER A 8 -49.52 -0.47 -39.91
N SER A 9 -48.67 0.48 -40.30
CA SER A 9 -47.54 0.56 -41.25
C SER A 9 -46.90 1.94 -41.07
N GLY A 10 -45.57 2.11 -41.05
CA GLY A 10 -44.71 2.35 -42.22
C GLY A 10 -44.18 3.81 -42.18
N SER A 11 -43.06 4.24 -42.74
CA SER A 11 -41.94 3.62 -43.47
C SER A 11 -41.00 4.74 -43.96
N GLY A 12 -39.70 4.45 -44.05
CA GLY A 12 -38.72 5.12 -44.94
C GLY A 12 -37.84 6.21 -44.30
N GLY A 13 -36.51 6.27 -44.47
CA GLY A 13 -35.58 5.51 -45.31
C GLY A 13 -34.46 6.44 -45.86
N SER A 14 -33.28 5.87 -46.11
CA SER A 14 -32.06 6.42 -46.78
C SER A 14 -31.07 7.20 -45.90
N GLY A 15 -29.75 6.99 -45.96
CA GLY A 15 -28.87 6.16 -46.79
C GLY A 15 -27.40 6.60 -46.60
N GLY A 16 -26.43 5.74 -46.88
CA GLY A 16 -25.01 6.14 -47.03
C GLY A 16 -23.98 5.15 -46.48
N SER A 17 -23.41 4.34 -47.37
CA SER A 17 -22.30 3.39 -47.16
C SER A 17 -20.98 4.01 -47.62
N ALA A 18 -19.85 3.76 -46.94
CA ALA A 18 -18.55 3.49 -47.59
C ALA A 18 -17.43 3.16 -46.59
N ALA A 19 -16.79 2.01 -46.84
CA ALA A 19 -15.34 1.81 -46.92
C ALA A 19 -14.44 1.80 -45.66
N GLN A 20 -13.34 1.10 -45.88
CA GLN A 20 -12.41 0.41 -44.98
C GLN A 20 -11.04 1.13 -45.01
N GLU A 21 -10.08 0.64 -44.21
CA GLU A 21 -8.66 1.07 -44.13
C GLU A 21 -8.42 2.34 -43.28
N GLY A 22 -7.34 2.53 -42.54
CA GLY A 22 -5.98 2.02 -42.56
C GLY A 22 -5.09 3.02 -41.81
N ILE A 23 -3.88 2.62 -41.45
CA ILE A 23 -3.00 3.18 -40.42
C ILE A 23 -2.24 4.45 -40.89
N SER A 24 -1.78 5.27 -39.93
CA SER A 24 -0.70 6.30 -39.98
C SER A 24 -1.20 7.75 -40.11
N SER A 25 -0.65 8.80 -39.48
CA SER A 25 0.43 9.04 -38.51
C SER A 25 0.47 10.59 -38.27
N VAL A 26 1.31 11.07 -37.32
CA VAL A 26 1.80 12.48 -37.19
C VAL A 26 0.85 13.43 -36.42
N THR A 27 1.17 14.08 -35.30
CA THR A 27 2.44 14.29 -34.57
C THR A 27 2.17 14.62 -33.09
N ALA A 28 3.18 14.30 -32.28
CA ALA A 28 3.35 14.57 -30.87
C ALA A 28 3.02 16.00 -30.41
N ASN A 29 2.38 16.09 -29.24
CA ASN A 29 2.75 17.11 -28.27
C ASN A 29 3.18 16.42 -26.95
N ARG A 30 4.37 16.79 -26.50
CA ARG A 30 5.16 16.15 -25.44
C ARG A 30 4.91 16.91 -24.13
N GLN A 31 5.05 16.18 -23.02
CA GLN A 31 5.14 16.60 -21.60
C GLN A 31 3.79 16.47 -20.85
N HIS A 32 3.60 15.62 -19.84
CA HIS A 32 4.52 15.04 -18.85
C HIS A 32 4.48 13.50 -18.81
N ALA A 33 5.67 12.89 -18.71
CA ALA A 33 5.86 11.47 -18.50
C ALA A 33 5.85 11.10 -17.00
N GLY A 34 5.22 9.96 -16.68
CA GLY A 34 5.34 9.22 -15.41
C GLY A 34 3.98 8.95 -14.75
N GLY A 35 3.15 7.97 -15.14
CA GLY A 35 3.49 6.63 -15.61
C GLY A 35 3.49 5.64 -14.42
N LEU A 36 2.32 5.22 -13.94
CA LEU A 36 2.20 4.01 -13.11
C LEU A 36 2.20 2.79 -14.04
N PRO A 37 3.32 2.05 -14.14
CA PRO A 37 3.30 0.59 -14.00
C PRO A 37 4.58 0.06 -13.33
N VAL A 38 4.82 0.41 -12.05
CA VAL A 38 6.01 -0.04 -11.26
C VAL A 38 5.66 -1.17 -10.26
N SER A 39 4.38 -1.33 -9.92
CA SER A 39 3.93 -2.19 -8.79
C SER A 39 4.15 -3.70 -9.00
N SER A 40 3.96 -4.21 -10.21
CA SER A 40 4.14 -5.65 -10.48
C SER A 40 5.60 -6.07 -10.45
N SER A 41 6.52 -5.18 -10.81
CA SER A 41 7.96 -5.46 -10.76
C SER A 41 8.49 -5.44 -9.32
N LEU A 42 8.01 -4.52 -8.48
CA LEU A 42 8.47 -4.44 -7.08
C LEU A 42 8.02 -5.64 -6.26
N SER A 43 6.76 -6.06 -6.37
CA SER A 43 6.24 -7.24 -5.65
C SER A 43 6.93 -8.55 -6.06
N ARG A 44 7.45 -8.64 -7.29
CA ARG A 44 8.22 -9.82 -7.76
C ARG A 44 9.61 -9.92 -7.13
N VAL A 45 10.23 -8.79 -6.81
CA VAL A 45 11.60 -8.75 -6.25
C VAL A 45 11.63 -8.45 -4.75
N THR A 46 10.47 -8.20 -4.15
CA THR A 46 10.33 -8.04 -2.70
C THR A 46 10.27 -9.41 -2.06
N CYS A 47 11.15 -9.66 -1.10
CA CYS A 47 11.21 -10.91 -0.32
C CYS A 47 10.79 -10.70 1.15
N GLY A 48 10.69 -9.45 1.60
CA GLY A 48 10.12 -9.15 2.90
C GLY A 48 9.88 -7.67 3.15
N ILE A 49 9.03 -7.40 4.15
CA ILE A 49 8.57 -6.08 4.56
C ILE A 49 8.60 -6.00 6.08
N VAL A 50 9.10 -4.87 6.61
CA VAL A 50 9.03 -4.55 8.04
C VAL A 50 8.27 -3.24 8.20
N PHE A 51 7.15 -3.28 8.90
CA PHE A 51 6.35 -2.12 9.26
C PHE A 51 6.74 -1.64 10.66
N PHE A 52 6.99 -0.34 10.82
CA PHE A 52 7.22 0.27 12.12
C PHE A 52 6.04 1.17 12.44
N ALA A 53 5.29 0.85 13.49
CA ALA A 53 4.15 1.61 13.99
C ALA A 53 3.26 2.15 12.84
N THR A 54 2.93 1.29 11.87
CA THR A 54 2.27 1.70 10.63
C THR A 54 0.75 1.61 10.80
N PRO A 55 -0.02 2.69 10.58
CA PRO A 55 -1.46 2.66 10.73
C PRO A 55 -2.11 1.98 9.51
N HIS A 56 -2.19 0.64 9.53
CA HIS A 56 -2.53 -0.19 8.38
C HIS A 56 -3.87 0.14 7.72
N PHE A 57 -4.87 0.52 8.52
CA PHE A 57 -6.21 0.84 8.03
C PHE A 57 -6.48 2.35 8.00
N GLY A 58 -5.42 3.15 8.11
CA GLY A 58 -5.45 4.60 8.18
C GLY A 58 -5.28 5.11 9.61
N SER A 59 -5.02 6.40 9.74
CA SER A 59 -4.80 7.06 11.03
C SER A 59 -5.97 7.98 11.35
N ASP A 60 -6.64 7.72 12.47
CA ASP A 60 -7.64 8.65 13.03
C ASP A 60 -7.02 10.01 13.35
N VAL A 61 -5.72 10.04 13.67
CA VAL A 61 -4.94 11.27 13.88
C VAL A 61 -4.75 12.04 12.58
N ALA A 62 -4.46 11.36 11.47
CA ALA A 62 -4.42 11.99 10.15
C ALA A 62 -5.82 12.48 9.71
N ALA A 63 -6.88 11.71 10.01
CA ALA A 63 -8.26 12.13 9.77
C ALA A 63 -8.65 13.34 10.65
N MET A 64 -8.21 13.39 11.91
CA MET A 64 -8.43 14.50 12.84
C MET A 64 -7.65 15.74 12.43
N GLY A 65 -6.38 15.61 12.07
CA GLY A 65 -5.57 16.69 11.51
C GLY A 65 -6.19 17.26 10.23
N TRP A 66 -6.73 16.40 9.36
CA TRP A 66 -7.43 16.85 8.15
C TRP A 66 -8.76 17.57 8.46
N ARG A 67 -9.48 17.17 9.50
CA ARG A 67 -10.69 17.88 9.98
C ARG A 67 -10.35 19.23 10.60
N LEU A 68 -9.18 19.35 11.23
CA LEU A 68 -8.66 20.58 11.83
C LEU A 68 -7.91 21.49 10.83
N ARG A 69 -7.83 21.12 9.54
CA ARG A 69 -7.08 21.87 8.51
C ARG A 69 -7.46 23.35 8.37
N HIS A 70 -8.67 23.71 8.79
CA HIS A 70 -9.20 25.08 8.77
C HIS A 70 -8.79 25.91 9.98
N VAL A 71 -8.14 25.32 10.98
CA VAL A 71 -7.54 26.02 12.11
C VAL A 71 -6.17 26.57 11.69
N PRO A 72 -5.86 27.85 11.92
CA PRO A 72 -4.56 28.43 11.59
C PRO A 72 -3.43 27.61 12.23
N TYR A 73 -2.38 27.32 11.47
CA TYR A 73 -1.22 26.51 11.87
C TYR A 73 -1.48 25.00 12.12
N ALA A 74 -2.69 24.49 11.84
CA ALA A 74 -3.05 23.07 12.05
C ALA A 74 -3.24 22.26 10.75
N SER A 75 -2.81 22.78 9.60
CA SER A 75 -2.90 22.03 8.33
C SER A 75 -1.89 20.87 8.30
N PRO A 76 -2.35 19.61 8.17
CA PRO A 76 -1.45 18.46 8.06
C PRO A 76 -0.67 18.51 6.74
N ALA A 77 0.54 17.96 6.73
CA ALA A 77 1.31 17.85 5.50
C ALA A 77 0.53 17.06 4.44
N PRO A 78 0.59 17.42 3.13
CA PRO A 78 -0.15 16.72 2.07
C PRO A 78 0.12 15.21 2.00
N SER A 79 1.27 14.75 2.48
CA SER A 79 1.63 13.33 2.60
C SER A 79 0.75 12.55 3.58
N LEU A 80 0.22 13.20 4.63
CA LEU A 80 -0.70 12.59 5.60
C LEU A 80 -2.09 12.33 4.99
N ALA A 81 -2.47 13.03 3.91
CA ALA A 81 -3.75 12.80 3.26
C ALA A 81 -3.87 11.39 2.66
N ARG A 82 -2.75 10.70 2.38
CA ARG A 82 -2.78 9.29 1.91
C ARG A 82 -3.02 8.28 3.03
N LEU A 83 -2.90 8.71 4.29
CA LEU A 83 -3.17 7.91 5.49
C LEU A 83 -4.62 8.06 5.96
N THR A 84 -5.48 8.79 5.23
CA THR A 84 -6.90 8.79 5.54
C THR A 84 -7.45 7.37 5.36
N PRO A 85 -8.21 6.86 6.36
CA PRO A 85 -8.88 5.57 6.23
C PRO A 85 -9.66 5.46 4.93
N GLY A 86 -9.58 4.32 4.26
CA GLY A 86 -10.23 4.11 2.97
C GLY A 86 -10.04 2.71 2.39
N PRO A 87 -10.83 2.35 1.37
CA PRO A 87 -10.81 1.02 0.76
C PRO A 87 -9.45 0.68 0.12
N HIS A 88 -8.67 1.69 -0.28
CA HIS A 88 -7.34 1.49 -0.87
C HIS A 88 -6.34 0.88 0.12
N LEU A 89 -6.40 1.25 1.41
CA LEU A 89 -5.53 0.67 2.44
C LEU A 89 -5.92 -0.77 2.75
N THR A 90 -7.22 -1.06 2.78
CA THR A 90 -7.73 -2.43 2.96
C THR A 90 -7.28 -3.32 1.81
N ALA A 91 -7.45 -2.87 0.57
CA ALA A 91 -7.03 -3.61 -0.62
C ALA A 91 -5.50 -3.84 -0.64
N LEU A 92 -4.71 -2.86 -0.19
CA LEU A 92 -3.25 -3.01 -0.08
C LEU A 92 -2.88 -4.08 0.95
N ASN A 93 -3.48 -4.06 2.15
CA ASN A 93 -3.20 -5.05 3.18
C ASN A 93 -3.60 -6.45 2.71
N GLN A 94 -4.76 -6.61 2.06
CA GLN A 94 -5.20 -7.89 1.49
C GLN A 94 -4.24 -8.42 0.41
N ALA A 95 -3.70 -7.53 -0.45
CA ALA A 95 -2.71 -7.93 -1.45
C ALA A 95 -1.41 -8.42 -0.79
N LEU A 96 -0.95 -7.76 0.26
CA LEU A 96 0.24 -8.16 1.02
C LEU A 96 -0.01 -9.45 1.83
N GLU A 97 -1.20 -9.62 2.38
CA GLU A 97 -1.63 -10.85 3.06
C GLU A 97 -1.59 -12.04 2.09
N GLY A 98 -2.12 -11.88 0.88
CA GLY A 98 -2.05 -12.91 -0.16
C GLY A 98 -0.60 -13.29 -0.51
N LEU A 99 0.27 -12.30 -0.72
CA LEU A 99 1.70 -12.56 -0.97
C LEU A 99 2.39 -13.26 0.19
N HIS A 100 2.00 -12.95 1.43
CA HIS A 100 2.55 -13.59 2.62
C HIS A 100 2.05 -15.04 2.77
N ALA A 101 0.75 -15.27 2.56
CA ALA A 101 0.12 -16.59 2.59
C ALA A 101 0.73 -17.54 1.54
N ASP A 102 1.08 -17.01 0.36
CA ASP A 102 1.79 -17.73 -0.69
C ASP A 102 3.28 -17.99 -0.36
N GLY A 103 3.77 -17.53 0.80
CA GLY A 103 5.17 -17.65 1.22
C GLY A 103 6.15 -16.78 0.41
N ARG A 104 5.64 -15.83 -0.39
CA ARG A 104 6.46 -15.00 -1.29
C ARG A 104 7.16 -13.87 -0.56
N ILE A 105 6.55 -13.34 0.50
CA ILE A 105 7.13 -12.30 1.34
C ILE A 105 7.08 -12.67 2.82
N ALA A 106 8.16 -12.39 3.54
CA ALA A 106 8.15 -12.32 5.00
C ALA A 106 7.61 -10.96 5.45
N VAL A 107 6.69 -10.91 6.42
CA VAL A 107 6.14 -9.65 6.92
C VAL A 107 6.31 -9.59 8.43
N ILE A 108 6.87 -8.48 8.90
CA ILE A 108 7.01 -8.18 10.34
C ILE A 108 6.33 -6.84 10.61
N SER A 109 5.47 -6.79 11.61
CA SER A 109 4.84 -5.57 12.11
C SER A 109 5.37 -5.26 13.50
N ALA A 110 6.27 -4.28 13.57
CA ALA A 110 6.82 -3.77 14.81
C ALA A 110 5.86 -2.72 15.41
N VAL A 111 5.29 -3.04 16.57
CA VAL A 111 4.26 -2.23 17.24
C VAL A 111 4.87 -1.49 18.43
N GLU A 112 4.35 -0.29 18.72
CA GLU A 112 4.77 0.53 19.86
C GLU A 112 4.58 -0.23 21.17
N GLY A 113 5.61 -0.25 22.03
CA GLY A 113 5.48 -0.81 23.38
C GLY A 113 4.99 0.20 24.39
N GLU A 114 5.35 1.47 24.22
CA GLU A 114 5.05 2.55 25.16
C GLU A 114 4.24 3.67 24.52
N ARG A 115 3.49 4.39 25.36
CA ARG A 115 2.75 5.59 24.96
C ARG A 115 3.70 6.78 24.79
N THR A 116 3.52 7.56 23.73
CA THR A 116 4.34 8.74 23.43
C THR A 116 3.80 10.01 24.10
N GLN A 117 4.72 10.80 24.66
CA GLN A 117 4.46 12.15 25.16
C GLN A 117 4.72 13.17 24.02
N LEU A 118 3.67 13.70 23.39
CA LEU A 118 3.84 14.66 22.28
C LEU A 118 4.03 16.11 22.74
N ALA A 119 3.51 16.49 23.91
CA ALA A 119 3.69 17.81 24.51
C ALA A 119 3.62 17.73 26.04
N PRO A 120 4.35 18.57 26.81
CA PRO A 120 4.47 18.42 28.28
C PRO A 120 3.14 18.37 29.07
N MET A 121 2.10 19.03 28.56
CA MET A 121 0.80 19.13 29.24
C MET A 121 -0.27 18.15 28.70
N LEU A 122 0.05 17.36 27.68
CA LEU A 122 -0.86 16.37 27.12
C LEU A 122 -0.64 14.99 27.76
N PRO A 123 -1.67 14.15 27.93
CA PRO A 123 -1.46 12.78 28.36
C PRO A 123 -0.66 11.99 27.32
N LYS A 124 0.14 11.01 27.77
CA LYS A 124 0.76 10.03 26.88
C LYS A 124 -0.31 9.16 26.24
N TRP A 125 -0.13 8.83 24.97
CA TRP A 125 -1.03 7.97 24.20
C TRP A 125 -0.26 7.17 23.17
N HIS A 126 -0.81 6.04 22.72
CA HIS A 126 -0.27 5.33 21.57
C HIS A 126 -0.61 6.13 20.32
N VAL A 127 0.42 6.48 19.54
CA VAL A 127 0.22 7.24 18.31
C VAL A 127 -0.41 6.34 17.26
N VAL A 128 0.03 5.09 17.21
CA VAL A 128 -0.60 4.01 16.44
C VAL A 128 -0.87 2.85 17.40
N PRO A 129 -2.12 2.68 17.86
CA PRO A 129 -2.50 1.56 18.72
C PRO A 129 -2.18 0.22 18.06
N GLU A 130 -1.91 -0.81 18.86
CA GLU A 130 -1.55 -2.15 18.37
C GLU A 130 -2.56 -2.71 17.36
N ALA A 131 -3.86 -2.54 17.61
CA ALA A 131 -4.93 -2.97 16.71
C ALA A 131 -4.88 -2.29 15.32
N SER A 132 -4.24 -1.13 15.22
CA SER A 132 -3.97 -0.45 13.95
C SER A 132 -2.58 -0.76 13.39
N ALA A 133 -1.61 -1.07 14.25
CA ALA A 133 -0.21 -1.33 13.90
C ALA A 133 0.04 -2.78 13.44
N TYR A 134 -0.85 -3.71 13.79
CA TYR A 134 -0.80 -5.10 13.33
C TYR A 134 -2.00 -5.41 12.43
N PRO A 135 -1.78 -5.73 11.14
CA PRO A 135 -2.87 -5.94 10.19
C PRO A 135 -3.53 -7.33 10.30
N GLY A 136 -3.06 -8.20 11.19
CA GLY A 136 -3.60 -9.54 11.41
C GLY A 136 -2.84 -10.68 10.71
N PHE A 137 -1.78 -10.38 9.98
CA PHE A 137 -0.93 -11.39 9.31
C PHE A 137 0.56 -11.07 9.47
N GLY A 138 1.41 -12.08 9.24
CA GLY A 138 2.84 -11.98 9.49
C GLY A 138 3.20 -11.98 10.98
N GLU A 139 4.47 -11.72 11.27
CA GLU A 139 5.00 -11.68 12.63
C GLU A 139 4.68 -10.33 13.29
N LYS A 140 4.27 -10.37 14.57
CA LYS A 140 4.08 -9.18 15.39
C LYS A 140 5.24 -9.04 16.37
N LEU A 141 5.94 -7.91 16.32
CA LEU A 141 7.06 -7.59 17.20
C LEU A 141 6.67 -6.43 18.12
N LEU A 142 6.39 -6.71 19.39
CA LEU A 142 6.17 -5.66 20.40
C LEU A 142 7.50 -5.04 20.81
N LEU A 143 7.67 -3.74 20.58
CA LEU A 143 8.90 -3.02 20.91
C LEU A 143 8.85 -2.48 22.34
N THR A 144 8.97 -3.37 23.32
CA THR A 144 8.97 -3.03 24.75
C THR A 144 9.97 -1.92 25.06
N GLY A 145 9.51 -0.90 25.82
CA GLY A 145 10.33 0.25 26.19
C GLY A 145 10.59 1.25 25.06
N GLN A 146 10.00 1.05 23.87
CA GLN A 146 10.06 2.01 22.76
C GLN A 146 8.67 2.56 22.47
N ASP A 147 8.62 3.88 22.29
CA ASP A 147 7.44 4.63 21.92
C ASP A 147 7.45 4.94 20.41
N HIS A 148 6.43 5.65 19.89
CA HIS A 148 6.35 5.97 18.46
C HIS A 148 7.54 6.77 17.91
N ILE A 149 8.22 7.55 18.75
CA ILE A 149 9.37 8.37 18.33
C ILE A 149 10.63 7.50 18.20
N SER A 150 10.77 6.50 19.07
CA SER A 150 11.96 5.66 19.19
C SER A 150 11.84 4.31 18.50
N CYS A 151 10.64 3.85 18.15
CA CYS A 151 10.39 2.51 17.62
C CYS A 151 11.20 2.15 16.35
N CYS A 152 11.54 3.14 15.52
CA CYS A 152 12.36 2.97 14.32
C CYS A 152 13.84 3.34 14.52
N LYS A 153 14.27 3.62 15.76
CA LYS A 153 15.62 4.08 16.12
C LYS A 153 16.21 3.12 17.16
N PRO A 154 16.64 1.91 16.74
CA PRO A 154 17.20 0.94 17.67
C PRO A 154 18.41 1.53 18.41
N ALA A 155 18.43 1.37 19.73
CA ALA A 155 19.50 1.89 20.58
C ALA A 155 20.85 1.18 20.36
N SER A 156 20.82 -0.04 19.83
CA SER A 156 22.00 -0.86 19.56
C SER A 156 21.69 -1.91 18.48
N GLN A 157 22.71 -2.62 18.00
CA GLN A 157 22.55 -3.77 17.09
C GLN A 157 21.94 -5.00 17.77
N SER A 158 21.92 -5.04 19.10
CA SER A 158 21.25 -6.08 19.89
C SER A 158 19.78 -5.76 20.16
N ALA A 159 19.27 -4.60 19.71
CA ALA A 159 17.87 -4.26 19.86
C ALA A 159 17.00 -5.20 19.00
N PRO A 160 15.84 -5.68 19.50
CA PRO A 160 14.98 -6.60 18.76
C PRO A 160 14.57 -6.11 17.36
N SER A 161 14.28 -4.80 17.23
CA SER A 161 13.94 -4.19 15.93
C SER A 161 15.10 -4.23 14.93
N TYR A 162 16.34 -4.04 15.40
CA TYR A 162 17.52 -4.14 14.55
C TYR A 162 17.75 -5.59 14.11
N GLU A 163 17.71 -6.52 15.06
CA GLU A 163 17.93 -7.93 14.78
C GLU A 163 16.90 -8.50 13.80
N ALA A 164 15.62 -8.15 13.97
CA ALA A 164 14.55 -8.56 13.06
C ALA A 164 14.81 -8.10 11.61
N VAL A 165 15.15 -6.81 11.43
CA VAL A 165 15.47 -6.26 10.11
C VAL A 165 16.74 -6.90 9.54
N ALA A 166 17.80 -7.02 10.33
CA ALA A 166 19.07 -7.59 9.89
C ALA A 166 18.93 -9.07 9.50
N THR A 167 18.14 -9.85 10.24
CA THR A 167 17.85 -11.26 9.93
C THR A 167 17.06 -11.38 8.64
N LEU A 168 16.04 -10.55 8.43
CA LEU A 168 15.27 -10.51 7.19
C LEU A 168 16.17 -10.14 5.99
N MET A 169 17.04 -9.13 6.13
CA MET A 169 18.00 -8.74 5.11
C MET A 169 19.02 -9.83 4.80
N ARG A 170 19.58 -10.50 5.82
CA ARG A 170 20.52 -11.63 5.61
C ARG A 170 19.85 -12.77 4.85
N ARG A 171 18.61 -13.12 5.21
CA ARG A 171 17.82 -14.13 4.50
C ARG A 171 17.58 -13.74 3.05
N ALA A 172 17.17 -12.49 2.80
CA ALA A 172 16.98 -11.95 1.46
C ALA A 172 18.23 -12.07 0.59
N LEU A 173 19.38 -11.66 1.12
CA LEU A 173 20.66 -11.74 0.41
C LEU A 173 21.09 -13.18 0.13
N HIS A 174 20.83 -14.10 1.05
CA HIS A 174 21.12 -15.52 0.85
C HIS A 174 20.30 -16.11 -0.30
N LEU A 175 18.98 -15.89 -0.30
CA LEU A 175 18.09 -16.36 -1.37
C LEU A 175 18.44 -15.74 -2.73
N ALA A 176 18.76 -14.45 -2.76
CA ALA A 176 19.16 -13.78 -3.99
C ALA A 176 20.48 -14.33 -4.57
N ARG A 177 21.42 -14.77 -3.72
CA ARG A 177 22.66 -15.42 -4.18
C ARG A 177 22.39 -16.79 -4.78
N GLN A 178 21.59 -17.62 -4.10
CA GLN A 178 21.21 -18.96 -4.60
C GLN A 178 20.57 -18.88 -5.98
N GLN A 179 19.63 -17.95 -6.18
CA GLN A 179 18.97 -17.75 -7.48
C GLN A 179 19.95 -17.35 -8.59
N ARG A 180 20.98 -16.56 -8.28
CA ARG A 180 22.02 -16.17 -9.26
C ARG A 180 22.91 -17.34 -9.62
N ASP A 181 23.29 -18.16 -8.64
CA ASP A 181 24.14 -19.32 -8.87
C ASP A 181 23.40 -20.38 -9.72
N GLU A 182 22.11 -20.61 -9.47
CA GLU A 182 21.26 -21.49 -10.27
C GLU A 182 21.07 -21.00 -11.72
N MET A 183 21.00 -19.68 -11.94
CA MET A 183 20.90 -19.08 -13.27
C MET A 183 22.24 -19.07 -14.03
N GLY A 184 23.37 -18.95 -13.33
CA GLY A 184 24.71 -18.95 -13.95
C GLY A 184 25.24 -20.35 -14.28
N GLN A 185 24.60 -21.40 -13.77
CA GLN A 185 24.90 -22.80 -14.08
C GLN A 185 24.04 -23.37 -15.23
N ARG A 186 23.14 -22.57 -15.82
CA ARG A 186 22.32 -22.92 -16.99
C ARG A 186 22.82 -22.22 -18.24
#